data_AF-A0A076MNS8-F1
#
_entry.id   AF-A0A076MNS8-F1
#
_cell.length_a   1.000
_cell.length_b   1.000
_cell.length_c   1.000
_cell.angle_alpha   90.00
_cell.angle_beta   90.00
_cell.angle_gamma   90.00
#
_symmetry.space_group_name_H-M   'P 1'
#
loop_
_entity.id
_entity.type
_entity.pdbx_description
1 polymer ?
#
loop_
_entity_poly.entity_id
_entity_poly.type
_entity_poly.pdbx_seq_one_letter_code
_entity_poly.pdbx_strand_id
1 'polypeptide(L)'
;MINGSVDMARLKPVRDLDVETLRAVFETVVLAPVSLTRLMLPGMLERGSGALLYGFGSSAKNPEPVLAGGGAAQGSLRNDVLALRAAVAGTGVTAAGITIGALIRGSDAEKLFDASEEARRGFDPERVDPADLAEILWGMATTGEPAEQVVGV
;
A
#
# COMPACT_ATOMS: atom_id res chain seq x y z
N MET A 1 0.91 5.49 3.52
CA MET A 1 1.48 5.00 2.25
C MET A 1 2.92 4.54 2.49
N ILE A 2 3.20 3.24 2.51
CA ILE A 2 4.57 2.71 2.74
C ILE A 2 5.51 2.97 1.55
N ASN A 3 4.97 3.38 0.38
CA ASN A 3 5.78 3.72 -0.81
C ASN A 3 6.06 5.22 -0.98
N GLY A 4 5.89 6.03 0.09
CA GLY A 4 6.53 7.34 0.32
C GLY A 4 6.33 8.49 -0.69
N SER A 5 5.82 8.26 -1.90
CA SER A 5 5.64 9.31 -2.90
C SER A 5 4.17 9.71 -2.98
N VAL A 6 3.86 10.86 -2.39
CA VAL A 6 2.67 11.63 -2.77
C VAL A 6 3.17 12.80 -3.60
N ASP A 7 3.28 12.57 -4.90
CA ASP A 7 3.49 13.67 -5.85
C ASP A 7 2.13 14.33 -6.10
N MET A 8 1.94 15.51 -5.50
CA MET A 8 0.69 16.26 -5.61
C MET A 8 0.34 16.61 -7.06
N ALA A 9 1.32 16.71 -7.97
CA ALA A 9 1.06 16.95 -9.39
C ALA A 9 0.36 15.76 -10.07
N ARG A 10 0.40 14.57 -9.46
CA ARG A 10 -0.24 13.35 -9.95
C ARG A 10 -1.63 13.11 -9.37
N LEU A 11 -2.06 13.96 -8.44
CA LEU A 11 -3.41 13.91 -7.89
C LEU A 11 -4.38 14.60 -8.85
N LYS A 12 -5.15 13.81 -9.60
CA LYS A 12 -6.12 14.31 -10.58
C LYS A 12 -7.51 13.72 -10.30
N PRO A 13 -8.60 14.52 -10.40
CA PRO A 13 -9.94 13.97 -10.48
C PRO A 13 -10.02 12.92 -11.58
N VAL A 14 -10.79 11.85 -11.38
CA VAL A 14 -10.88 10.72 -12.32
C VAL A 14 -11.22 11.14 -13.76
N ARG A 15 -11.98 12.22 -13.95
CA ARG A 15 -12.36 12.75 -15.27
C ARG A 15 -11.20 13.40 -16.03
N ASP A 16 -10.18 13.85 -15.31
CA ASP A 16 -9.00 14.55 -15.83
C ASP A 16 -7.75 13.66 -15.78
N LEU A 17 -7.89 12.41 -15.34
CA LEU A 17 -6.81 11.44 -15.27
C LEU A 17 -6.38 11.03 -16.69
N ASP A 18 -5.16 11.43 -17.06
CA ASP A 18 -4.56 11.06 -18.33
C ASP A 18 -3.62 9.84 -18.22
N VAL A 19 -3.32 9.26 -19.39
CA VAL A 19 -2.48 8.06 -19.52
C VAL A 19 -1.06 8.28 -19.00
N GLU A 20 -0.50 9.47 -19.17
CA GLU A 20 0.88 9.75 -18.77
C GLU A 20 1.02 9.80 -17.24
N THR A 21 0.05 10.43 -16.59
CA THR A 21 -0.06 10.43 -15.12
C THR A 21 -0.20 9.00 -14.61
N LEU A 22 -1.07 8.21 -15.22
CA LEU A 22 -1.28 6.83 -14.82
C LEU A 22 -0.01 5.98 -15.02
N ARG A 23 0.71 6.17 -16.14
CA ARG A 23 2.00 5.51 -16.39
C ARG A 23 3.01 5.84 -15.28
N ALA A 24 3.21 7.12 -14.97
CA ALA A 24 4.14 7.55 -13.93
C ALA A 24 3.77 6.99 -12.54
N VAL A 25 2.47 6.89 -12.23
CA VAL A 25 2.01 6.25 -11.00
C VAL A 25 2.29 4.74 -11.02
N PHE A 26 2.02 4.04 -12.13
CA PHE A 26 2.29 2.61 -12.26
C PHE A 26 3.78 2.27 -12.13
N GLU A 27 4.67 3.09 -12.70
CA GLU A 27 6.13 2.91 -12.55
C GLU A 27 6.53 2.83 -11.07
N THR A 28 6.01 3.75 -10.25
CA THR A 28 6.40 3.90 -8.84
C THR A 28 5.62 2.96 -7.91
N VAL A 29 4.32 2.80 -8.14
CA VAL A 29 3.42 2.06 -7.23
C VAL A 29 3.38 0.58 -7.55
N VAL A 30 3.60 0.17 -8.81
CA VAL A 30 3.47 -1.23 -9.24
C VAL A 30 4.82 -1.80 -9.65
N LEU A 31 5.48 -1.19 -10.64
CA LEU A 31 6.66 -1.80 -11.27
C LEU A 31 7.87 -1.81 -10.35
N ALA A 32 8.09 -0.76 -9.55
CA ALA A 32 9.15 -0.75 -8.56
C ALA A 32 9.00 -1.87 -7.50
N PRO A 33 7.86 -2.03 -6.81
CA PRO A 33 7.64 -3.17 -5.91
C PRO A 33 7.78 -4.55 -6.58
N VAL A 34 7.19 -4.73 -7.77
CA VAL A 34 7.32 -5.99 -8.52
C VAL A 34 8.78 -6.30 -8.85
N SER A 35 9.56 -5.28 -9.21
CA SER A 35 10.99 -5.44 -9.52
C SER A 35 11.78 -5.89 -8.28
N LEU A 36 11.53 -5.29 -7.11
CA LEU A 36 12.15 -5.72 -5.85
C LEU A 36 11.78 -7.15 -5.50
N THR A 37 10.52 -7.52 -5.67
CA THR A 37 10.04 -8.89 -5.45
C THR A 37 10.75 -9.90 -6.34
N ARG A 38 10.93 -9.60 -7.63
CA ARG A 38 11.66 -10.48 -8.54
C ARG A 38 13.12 -10.68 -8.15
N LEU A 39 13.74 -9.68 -7.53
CA LEU A 39 15.12 -9.76 -7.03
C LEU A 39 15.22 -10.59 -5.74
N MET A 40 14.27 -10.43 -4.83
CA MET A 40 14.32 -11.06 -3.49
C MET A 40 13.77 -12.49 -3.47
N LEU A 41 12.74 -12.77 -4.29
CA LEU A 41 11.98 -14.01 -4.22
C LEU A 41 12.83 -15.28 -4.46
N PRO A 42 13.74 -15.36 -5.45
CA PRO A 42 14.54 -16.58 -5.66
C PRO A 42 15.31 -17.01 -4.42
N GLY A 43 15.99 -16.07 -3.76
CA GLY A 43 16.74 -16.37 -2.54
C GLY A 43 15.85 -16.74 -1.35
N MET A 44 14.64 -16.20 -1.25
CA MET A 44 13.66 -16.61 -0.24
C MET A 44 13.18 -18.05 -0.47
N LEU A 45 12.90 -18.40 -1.73
CA LEU A 45 12.48 -19.76 -2.12
C LEU A 45 13.59 -20.79 -1.87
N GLU A 46 14.84 -20.47 -2.22
CA GLU A 46 16.00 -21.35 -1.96
C GLU A 46 16.18 -21.65 -0.47
N ARG A 47 15.93 -20.67 0.41
CA ARG A 47 16.00 -20.85 1.87
C ARG A 47 14.73 -21.44 2.48
N GLY A 48 13.65 -21.59 1.72
CA GLY A 48 12.34 -22.01 2.22
C GLY A 48 11.75 -21.06 3.28
N SER A 49 12.14 -19.79 3.29
CA SER A 49 11.68 -18.81 4.28
C SER A 49 11.84 -17.37 3.80
N GLY A 50 10.81 -16.56 4.06
CA GLY A 50 10.81 -15.12 3.78
C GLY A 50 9.42 -14.50 3.83
N ALA A 51 9.37 -13.18 4.00
CA ALA A 51 8.14 -12.41 3.96
C ALA A 51 8.28 -11.20 3.04
N LEU A 52 7.30 -11.02 2.14
CA LEU A 52 7.15 -9.85 1.29
C LEU A 52 5.87 -9.13 1.71
N LEU A 53 6.03 -8.00 2.41
CA LEU A 53 4.91 -7.21 2.94
C LEU A 53 4.73 -5.92 2.17
N TYR A 54 3.49 -5.58 1.86
CA TYR A 54 3.13 -4.43 1.04
C TYR A 54 2.12 -3.54 1.76
N GLY A 55 2.26 -2.22 1.63
CA GLY A 55 1.34 -1.25 2.21
C GLY A 55 0.47 -0.55 1.17
N PHE A 56 -0.83 -0.49 1.43
CA PHE A 56 -1.83 0.15 0.59
C PHE A 56 -2.58 1.25 1.34
N GLY A 57 -3.17 2.19 0.60
CA GLY A 57 -4.20 3.08 1.13
C GLY A 57 -5.60 2.48 0.94
N SER A 58 -6.61 2.98 1.65
CA SER A 58 -8.00 2.54 1.52
C SER A 58 -8.51 2.59 0.06
N SER A 59 -8.02 3.55 -0.74
CA SER A 59 -8.36 3.71 -2.16
C SER A 59 -8.00 2.54 -3.06
N ALA A 60 -7.17 1.60 -2.59
CA ALA A 60 -6.88 0.34 -3.29
C ALA A 60 -8.08 -0.62 -3.30
N LYS A 61 -8.99 -0.49 -2.32
CA LYS A 61 -10.22 -1.29 -2.17
C LYS A 61 -11.49 -0.49 -2.42
N ASN A 62 -11.50 0.76 -1.96
CA ASN A 62 -12.65 1.65 -1.98
C ASN A 62 -12.33 2.81 -2.93
N PRO A 63 -12.69 2.74 -4.22
CA PRO A 63 -12.28 3.75 -5.19
C PRO A 63 -12.72 5.15 -4.79
N GLU A 64 -11.77 6.08 -4.72
CA GLU A 64 -12.01 7.48 -4.41
C GLU A 64 -11.79 8.34 -5.66
N PRO A 65 -12.77 9.13 -6.13
CA PRO A 65 -12.68 9.86 -7.40
C PRO A 65 -11.45 10.78 -7.53
N VAL A 66 -11.00 11.37 -6.42
CA VAL A 66 -9.82 12.28 -6.39
C VAL A 66 -8.51 11.49 -6.36
N LEU A 67 -8.53 10.23 -5.91
CA LEU A 67 -7.37 9.35 -5.79
C LEU A 67 -7.31 8.30 -6.89
N ALA A 68 -8.12 8.40 -7.95
CA ALA A 68 -8.34 7.33 -8.92
C ALA A 68 -7.03 6.78 -9.54
N GLY A 69 -6.07 7.65 -9.87
CA GLY A 69 -4.77 7.21 -10.42
C GLY A 69 -3.98 6.34 -9.43
N GLY A 70 -3.83 6.81 -8.19
CA GLY A 70 -3.17 6.06 -7.12
C GLY A 70 -3.94 4.79 -6.73
N GLY A 71 -5.25 4.91 -6.52
CA GLY A 71 -6.14 3.80 -6.17
C GLY A 71 -6.14 2.68 -7.21
N ALA A 72 -6.18 3.01 -8.51
CA ALA A 72 -6.10 2.01 -9.58
C ALA A 72 -4.76 1.25 -9.57
N ALA A 73 -3.64 1.98 -9.44
CA ALA A 73 -2.32 1.36 -9.38
C ALA A 73 -2.15 0.48 -8.12
N GLN A 74 -2.59 0.96 -6.96
CA GLN A 74 -2.55 0.18 -5.73
C GLN A 74 -3.48 -1.03 -5.76
N GLY A 75 -4.67 -0.91 -6.37
CA GLY A 75 -5.57 -2.04 -6.60
C GLY A 75 -4.92 -3.10 -7.49
N SER A 76 -4.19 -2.68 -8.53
CA SER A 76 -3.41 -3.59 -9.38
C SER A 76 -2.33 -4.32 -8.59
N LEU A 77 -1.50 -3.58 -7.84
CA LEU A 77 -0.45 -4.20 -7.03
C LEU A 77 -1.04 -5.12 -5.95
N ARG A 78 -2.13 -4.70 -5.29
CA ARG A 78 -2.84 -5.52 -4.31
C ARG A 78 -3.28 -6.86 -4.91
N ASN A 79 -3.83 -6.85 -6.12
CA ASN A 79 -4.20 -8.08 -6.81
C ASN A 79 -2.97 -8.96 -7.11
N ASP A 80 -1.87 -8.37 -7.56
CA ASP A 80 -0.60 -9.09 -7.80
C ASP A 80 -0.05 -9.74 -6.52
N VAL A 81 -0.10 -9.04 -5.37
CA VAL A 81 0.34 -9.58 -4.07
C VAL A 81 -0.48 -10.80 -3.64
N LEU A 82 -1.81 -10.77 -3.83
CA LEU A 82 -2.67 -11.90 -3.50
C LEU A 82 -2.43 -13.09 -4.45
N ALA A 83 -2.15 -12.83 -5.73
CA ALA A 83 -1.77 -13.88 -6.67
C ALA A 83 -0.40 -14.49 -6.32
N LEU A 84 0.59 -13.65 -5.98
CA LEU A 84 1.90 -14.08 -5.53
C LEU A 84 1.80 -14.95 -4.29
N ARG A 85 0.98 -14.56 -3.30
CA ARG A 85 0.73 -15.36 -2.10
C ARG A 85 0.27 -16.77 -2.45
N ALA A 86 -0.70 -16.90 -3.34
CA ALA A 86 -1.18 -18.20 -3.79
C ALA A 86 -0.09 -19.01 -4.51
N ALA A 87 0.75 -18.34 -5.32
CA ALA A 87 1.83 -18.99 -6.05
C ALA A 87 2.98 -19.50 -5.16
N VAL A 88 3.22 -18.88 -4.01
CA VAL A 88 4.28 -19.28 -3.06
C VAL A 88 3.76 -20.13 -1.90
N ALA A 89 2.48 -20.51 -1.89
CA ALA A 89 1.90 -21.32 -0.83
C ALA A 89 2.66 -22.64 -0.63
N GLY A 90 2.94 -22.98 0.63
CA GLY A 90 3.66 -24.20 1.00
C GLY A 90 5.19 -24.15 0.81
N THR A 91 5.74 -23.04 0.31
CA THR A 91 7.20 -22.88 0.14
C THR A 91 7.91 -22.36 1.40
N GLY A 92 7.15 -21.97 2.43
CA GLY A 92 7.67 -21.25 3.61
C GLY A 92 7.89 -19.75 3.38
N VAL A 93 7.65 -19.25 2.16
CA VAL A 93 7.61 -17.82 1.83
C VAL A 93 6.17 -17.31 1.91
N THR A 94 5.97 -16.11 2.45
CA THR A 94 4.67 -15.42 2.47
C THR A 94 4.71 -14.11 1.70
N ALA A 95 3.61 -13.79 1.03
CA ALA A 95 3.31 -12.46 0.53
C ALA A 95 1.98 -12.00 1.15
N ALA A 96 1.95 -10.77 1.65
CA ALA A 96 0.76 -10.23 2.32
C ALA A 96 0.71 -8.70 2.26
N GLY A 97 -0.50 -8.15 2.40
CA GLY A 97 -0.76 -6.71 2.29
C GLY A 97 -1.41 -6.10 3.52
N ILE A 98 -1.03 -4.89 3.91
CA ILE A 98 -1.76 -4.07 4.88
C ILE A 98 -2.42 -2.89 4.16
N THR A 99 -3.73 -2.76 4.26
CA THR A 99 -4.50 -1.62 3.77
C THR A 99 -4.76 -0.67 4.93
N ILE A 100 -4.25 0.56 4.83
CA ILE A 100 -4.32 1.58 5.88
C ILE A 100 -5.27 2.68 5.42
N GLY A 101 -6.45 2.74 6.03
CA GLY A 101 -7.43 3.82 5.92
C GLY A 101 -7.26 4.92 6.97
N ALA A 102 -6.43 4.69 7.99
CA ALA A 102 -6.13 5.66 9.04
C ALA A 102 -4.95 6.59 8.72
N LEU A 103 -4.93 7.75 9.36
CA LEU A 103 -3.80 8.68 9.36
C LEU A 103 -2.74 8.19 10.35
N ILE A 104 -1.49 8.04 9.90
CA ILE A 104 -0.42 7.53 10.75
C ILE A 104 0.14 8.67 11.58
N ARG A 105 0.16 8.51 12.91
CA ARG A 105 0.69 9.52 13.83
C ARG A 105 2.14 9.87 13.53
N GLY A 106 2.49 11.15 13.57
CA GLY A 106 3.81 11.69 13.30
C GLY A 106 4.22 11.68 11.82
N SER A 107 3.38 11.16 10.92
CA SER A 107 3.69 11.10 9.49
C SER A 107 3.60 12.48 8.82
N ASP A 108 4.29 12.66 7.70
CA ASP A 108 4.14 13.89 6.91
C ASP A 108 2.74 14.06 6.34
N ALA A 109 2.01 12.95 6.14
CA ALA A 109 0.59 12.99 5.80
C ALA A 109 -0.24 13.57 6.95
N GLU A 110 0.04 13.22 8.21
CA GLU A 110 -0.63 13.81 9.37
C GLU A 110 -0.36 15.31 9.47
N LYS A 111 0.92 15.70 9.35
CA LYS A 111 1.30 17.12 9.37
C LYS A 111 0.62 17.91 8.25
N LEU A 112 0.53 17.35 7.06
CA LEU A 112 -0.15 17.98 5.92
C LEU A 112 -1.65 18.10 6.18
N PHE A 113 -2.27 17.06 6.72
CA PHE A 113 -3.69 17.03 7.05
C PHE A 113 -4.06 18.05 8.12
N ASP A 114 -3.22 18.17 9.15
CA ASP A 114 -3.42 19.10 10.27
C ASP A 114 -2.89 20.52 10.01
N ALA A 115 -2.39 20.81 8.80
CA ALA A 115 -1.86 22.12 8.44
C ALA A 115 -2.94 23.22 8.35
N SER A 116 -4.18 22.89 7.96
CA SER A 116 -5.30 23.84 7.90
C SER A 116 -6.66 23.13 7.83
N GLU A 117 -7.77 23.86 8.08
CA GLU A 117 -9.11 23.31 7.88
C GLU A 117 -9.38 22.91 6.42
N GLU A 118 -8.84 23.67 5.47
CA GLU A 118 -8.94 23.35 4.04
C GLU A 118 -8.19 22.06 3.70
N ALA A 119 -7.05 21.80 4.35
CA ALA A 119 -6.29 20.57 4.17
C ALA A 119 -7.05 19.34 4.68
N ARG A 120 -7.82 19.50 5.77
CA ARG A 120 -8.69 18.44 6.31
C ARG A 120 -9.84 18.09 5.37
N ARG A 121 -10.25 19.04 4.52
CA ARG A 121 -11.35 18.87 3.55
C ARG A 121 -12.66 18.36 4.21
N GLY A 122 -12.89 18.74 5.47
CA GLY A 122 -14.06 18.33 6.24
C GLY A 122 -14.02 16.88 6.77
N PHE A 123 -12.88 16.18 6.64
CA PHE A 123 -12.69 14.85 7.22
C PHE A 123 -11.98 14.92 8.58
N ASP A 124 -12.26 13.95 9.44
CA ASP A 124 -11.46 13.66 10.63
C ASP A 124 -11.18 12.15 10.68
N PRO A 125 -10.08 11.70 10.06
CA PRO A 125 -9.78 10.28 9.96
C PRO A 125 -9.34 9.73 11.30
N GLU A 126 -9.60 8.43 11.50
CA GLU A 126 -8.97 7.67 12.57
C GLU A 126 -7.45 7.84 12.50
N ARG A 127 -6.78 7.91 13.66
CA ARG A 127 -5.33 8.00 13.78
C ARG A 127 -4.76 6.75 14.41
N VAL A 128 -3.79 6.13 13.74
CA VAL A 128 -3.11 4.91 14.19
C VAL A 128 -1.66 5.19 14.58
N ASP A 129 -1.19 4.55 15.65
CA ASP A 129 0.21 4.62 16.04
C ASP A 129 1.07 3.78 15.08
N PRO A 130 2.22 4.29 14.58
CA PRO A 130 3.12 3.49 13.75
C PRO A 130 3.64 2.23 14.46
N ALA A 131 3.74 2.21 15.80
CA ALA A 131 4.12 1.02 16.55
C ALA A 131 3.07 -0.09 16.42
N ASP A 132 1.78 0.24 16.45
CA ASP A 132 0.70 -0.74 16.27
C ASP A 132 0.76 -1.36 14.86
N LEU A 133 1.04 -0.54 13.84
CA LEU A 133 1.25 -1.04 12.47
C LEU A 133 2.46 -1.96 12.36
N ALA A 134 3.55 -1.65 13.08
CA ALA A 134 4.75 -2.47 13.09
C ALA A 134 4.49 -3.85 13.73
N GLU A 135 3.75 -3.90 14.85
CA GLU A 135 3.35 -5.15 15.49
C GLU A 135 2.46 -6.01 14.58
N ILE A 136 1.51 -5.38 13.88
CA ILE A 136 0.68 -6.07 12.89
C ILE A 136 1.54 -6.67 11.77
N LEU A 137 2.42 -5.86 11.18
CA LEU A 137 3.32 -6.30 10.10
C LEU A 137 4.24 -7.43 10.56
N TRP A 138 4.76 -7.34 11.80
CA TRP A 138 5.57 -8.38 12.41
C TRP A 138 4.79 -9.69 12.57
N GLY A 139 3.54 -9.62 13.06
CA GLY A 139 2.64 -10.77 13.14
C GLY A 139 2.39 -11.40 11.77
N MET A 140 2.14 -10.59 10.74
CA MET A 140 1.94 -11.08 9.37
C MET A 140 3.19 -11.74 8.79
N ALA A 141 4.38 -11.18 9.05
CA ALA A 141 5.64 -11.76 8.59
C ALA A 141 5.93 -13.13 9.22
N THR A 142 5.56 -13.31 10.49
CA THR A 142 5.92 -14.49 11.28
C THR A 142 4.89 -15.62 11.17
N THR A 143 3.61 -15.29 11.09
CA THR A 143 2.53 -16.27 10.97
C THR A 143 2.17 -16.57 9.52
N GLY A 144 2.51 -15.65 8.62
CA GLY A 144 2.05 -15.67 7.24
C GLY A 144 0.58 -15.28 7.08
N GLU A 145 -0.16 -14.92 8.13
CA GLU A 145 -1.58 -14.59 8.09
C GLU A 145 -1.89 -13.24 8.78
N PRO A 146 -2.99 -12.55 8.41
CA PRO A 146 -3.82 -12.83 7.24
C PRO A 146 -3.09 -12.48 5.93
N ALA A 147 -3.61 -12.99 4.80
CA ALA A 147 -3.20 -12.55 3.46
C ALA A 147 -3.30 -11.02 3.27
N GLU A 148 -4.30 -10.42 3.90
CA GLU A 148 -4.49 -8.99 3.91
C GLU A 148 -5.11 -8.51 5.23
N GLN A 149 -4.50 -7.49 5.84
CA GLN A 149 -5.02 -6.79 7.01
C GLN A 149 -5.55 -5.42 6.62
N VAL A 150 -6.67 -4.98 7.22
CA VAL A 150 -7.19 -3.61 7.07
C VAL A 150 -7.09 -2.91 8.43
N VAL A 151 -6.64 -1.65 8.43
CA VAL A 151 -6.55 -0.81 9.62
C VAL A 151 -7.19 0.55 9.30
N GLY A 152 -8.21 0.93 10.08
CA GLY A 152 -9.07 2.08 9.78
C GLY A 152 -10.09 1.81 8.68
N VAL A 153 -10.98 2.78 8.48
CA VAL A 153 -12.05 2.79 7.45
C VAL A 153 -11.76 3.80 6.36
#